data_AF-H3ACR0-F1
#
_entry.id   AF-H3ACR0-F1
#
_cell.length_a   1.000
_cell.length_b   1.000
_cell.length_c   1.000
_cell.angle_alpha   90.00
_cell.angle_beta   90.00
_cell.angle_gamma   90.00
#
_symmetry.space_group_name_H-M   'P 1'
#
loop_
_entity.id
_entity.type
_entity.pdbx_description
1 polymer ?
#
loop_
_entity_poly.entity_id
_entity_poly.type
_entity_poly.pdbx_seq_one_letter_code
_entity_poly.pdbx_strand_id
1 'polypeptide(L)'
;KLPSFGPYLEQRKKVIAEYKLKLMAETLTPLKYDKRPFVPRKPIPAVKDVIGRALQYIGSYGQLNNKEHVVALIDEQMCINCGKCYMTCNDSGYQAIQFDPQTHLPTITDNCTGCNLCLSVCPIIDCIKMVTRTTPYEPNRGLPLAVDSVY
;
A
#
# COMPACT_ATOMS: atom_id res chain seq x y z
N LYS A 1 0.43 12.13 13.43
CA LYS A 1 0.05 11.99 12.01
C LYS A 1 -0.85 13.17 11.66
N LEU A 2 -0.57 13.93 10.59
CA LEU A 2 -1.26 15.19 10.29
C LEU A 2 -2.03 15.08 8.96
N PRO A 3 -3.32 14.72 8.98
CA PRO A 3 -4.15 14.73 7.77
C PRO A 3 -4.35 16.15 7.24
N SER A 4 -4.82 16.26 6.00
CA SER A 4 -4.90 17.54 5.28
C SER A 4 -6.21 18.31 5.49
N PHE A 5 -6.77 18.28 6.71
CA PHE A 5 -7.99 19.02 7.06
C PHE A 5 -8.00 19.53 8.51
N GLY A 6 -8.89 20.49 8.81
CA GLY A 6 -9.13 21.00 10.16
C GLY A 6 -7.86 21.54 10.86
N PRO A 7 -7.72 21.33 12.19
CA PRO A 7 -6.56 21.83 12.94
C PRO A 7 -5.23 21.18 12.51
N TYR A 8 -5.28 19.97 11.96
CA TYR A 8 -4.10 19.26 11.47
C TYR A 8 -3.49 19.95 10.25
N LEU A 9 -4.32 20.52 9.37
CA LEU A 9 -3.84 21.29 8.23
C LEU A 9 -3.13 22.57 8.66
N GLU A 10 -3.61 23.24 9.71
CA GLU A 10 -2.96 24.43 10.28
C GLU A 10 -1.58 24.08 10.86
N GLN A 11 -1.51 22.99 11.63
CA GLN A 11 -0.25 22.47 12.15
C GLN A 11 0.72 22.12 11.01
N ARG A 12 0.24 21.45 9.96
CA ARG A 12 1.06 21.10 8.78
C ARG A 12 1.59 22.35 8.07
N LYS A 13 0.75 23.38 7.90
CA LYS A 13 1.17 24.69 7.34
C LYS A 13 2.22 25.37 8.19
N LYS A 14 2.07 25.35 9.53
CA LYS A 14 3.05 25.91 10.48
C LYS A 14 4.40 25.22 10.36
N VAL A 15 4.43 23.89 10.36
CA VAL A 15 5.67 23.10 10.20
C VAL A 15 6.35 23.42 8.86
N ILE A 16 5.59 23.52 7.77
CA ILE A 16 6.14 23.88 6.45
C ILE A 16 6.72 25.30 6.46
N ALA A 17 6.04 26.26 7.10
CA ALA A 17 6.52 27.64 7.20
C ALA A 17 7.84 27.73 7.99
N GLU A 18 7.93 27.06 9.14
CA GLU A 18 9.14 26.96 9.94
C GLU A 18 10.28 26.29 9.16
N TYR A 19 9.99 25.22 8.43
CA TYR A 19 10.97 24.55 7.57
C TYR A 19 11.49 25.46 6.45
N LYS A 20 10.61 26.23 5.80
CA LYS A 20 11.03 27.21 4.77
C LYS A 20 11.90 28.32 5.32
N LEU A 21 11.62 28.82 6.53
CA LEU A 21 12.47 29.83 7.19
C LEU A 21 13.88 29.27 7.48
N LYS A 22 13.97 28.02 7.95
CA LYS A 22 15.26 27.34 8.14
C LYS A 22 16.03 27.19 6.83
N LEU A 23 15.37 26.75 5.77
CA LEU A 23 15.98 26.64 4.44
C LEU A 23 16.47 27.99 3.87
N MET A 24 15.80 29.09 4.20
CA MET A 24 16.23 30.44 3.78
C MET A 24 17.47 30.93 4.55
N ALA A 25 17.64 30.50 5.80
CA ALA A 25 18.83 30.80 6.59
C ALA A 25 20.06 30.00 6.10
N GLU A 26 19.85 28.84 5.49
CA GLU A 26 20.89 28.05 4.85
C GLU A 26 21.19 28.61 3.44
N THR A 27 22.44 28.96 3.18
CA THR A 27 22.87 29.39 1.82
C THR A 27 22.98 28.16 0.92
N LEU A 28 21.84 27.65 0.46
CA LEU A 28 21.79 26.51 -0.44
C LEU A 28 22.13 26.97 -1.86
N THR A 29 23.29 26.55 -2.36
CA THR A 29 23.61 26.68 -3.79
C THR A 29 22.64 25.80 -4.59
N PRO A 30 21.88 26.36 -5.55
CA PRO A 30 20.98 25.57 -6.37
C PRO A 30 21.75 24.45 -7.09
N LEU A 31 21.33 23.21 -6.88
CA LEU A 31 21.86 22.09 -7.64
C LEU A 31 21.53 22.29 -9.12
N LYS A 32 22.54 22.56 -9.93
CA LYS A 32 22.41 22.58 -11.39
C LYS A 32 22.36 21.12 -11.86
N TYR A 33 21.18 20.68 -12.28
CA TYR A 33 21.04 19.37 -12.93
C TYR A 33 21.17 19.53 -14.43
N ASP A 34 22.15 18.85 -15.03
CA ASP A 34 22.26 18.72 -16.47
C ASP A 34 21.11 17.86 -16.99
N LYS A 35 20.20 18.45 -17.77
CA LYS A 35 19.14 17.71 -18.48
C LYS A 35 19.73 16.90 -19.62
N ARG A 36 20.34 15.75 -19.30
CA ARG A 36 20.83 14.79 -20.29
C ARG A 36 19.66 13.96 -20.81
N PRO A 37 19.48 13.84 -22.14
CA PRO A 37 18.45 12.96 -22.68
C PRO A 37 18.78 11.51 -22.32
N PHE A 38 17.74 10.72 -22.05
CA PHE A 38 17.91 9.29 -21.86
C PHE A 38 18.29 8.64 -23.19
N VAL A 39 19.47 8.04 -23.27
CA VAL A 39 19.91 7.26 -24.42
C VAL A 39 19.59 5.78 -24.16
N PRO A 40 18.89 5.08 -25.08
CA PRO A 40 18.63 3.65 -24.94
C PRO A 40 19.92 2.86 -24.68
N ARG A 41 19.98 2.17 -23.54
CA ARG A 41 21.11 1.29 -23.17
C ARG A 41 20.95 -0.15 -23.66
N LYS A 42 19.79 -0.46 -24.24
CA LYS A 42 19.42 -1.77 -24.78
C LYS A 42 18.68 -1.56 -26.11
N PRO A 43 18.73 -2.53 -27.04
CA PRO A 43 17.93 -2.48 -28.26
C PRO A 43 16.45 -2.30 -27.94
N ILE A 44 15.76 -1.45 -28.71
CA ILE A 44 14.31 -1.25 -28.58
C ILE A 44 13.62 -2.51 -29.10
N PRO A 45 12.80 -3.20 -28.30
CA PRO A 45 12.13 -4.43 -28.73
C PRO A 45 11.19 -4.19 -29.91
N ALA A 46 11.21 -5.08 -30.90
CA ALA A 46 10.21 -5.16 -31.94
C ALA A 46 8.96 -5.93 -31.44
N VAL A 47 7.86 -5.85 -32.19
CA VAL A 47 6.61 -6.56 -31.85
C VAL A 47 6.87 -8.06 -31.64
N LYS A 48 7.64 -8.70 -32.52
CA LYS A 48 8.00 -10.12 -32.43
C LYS A 48 8.72 -10.50 -31.14
N ASP A 49 9.41 -9.54 -30.49
CA ASP A 49 10.20 -9.80 -29.30
C ASP A 49 9.33 -9.83 -28.02
N VAL A 50 8.09 -9.32 -28.09
CA VAL A 50 7.18 -9.20 -26.93
C VAL A 50 5.95 -10.12 -27.01
N ILE A 51 5.67 -10.70 -28.17
CA ILE A 51 4.60 -11.71 -28.34
C ILE A 51 4.83 -12.84 -27.33
N GLY A 52 3.80 -13.16 -26.55
CA GLY A 52 3.80 -14.30 -25.63
C GLY A 52 4.60 -14.13 -24.32
N ARG A 53 5.25 -12.98 -24.06
CA ARG A 53 6.08 -12.80 -22.84
C ARG A 53 5.35 -13.00 -21.52
N ALA A 54 4.04 -12.73 -21.49
CA ALA A 54 3.23 -12.89 -20.29
C ALA A 54 2.83 -14.35 -20.00
N LEU A 55 2.92 -15.24 -20.99
CA LEU A 55 2.43 -16.63 -20.87
C LEU A 55 3.19 -17.43 -19.80
N GLN A 56 4.46 -17.10 -19.53
CA GLN A 56 5.25 -17.74 -18.48
C GLN A 56 4.70 -17.50 -17.06
N TYR A 57 3.83 -16.51 -16.87
CA TYR A 57 3.21 -16.18 -15.58
C TYR A 57 1.79 -16.74 -15.42
N ILE A 58 1.27 -17.45 -16.43
CA ILE A 58 -0.08 -18.01 -16.44
C ILE A 58 0.02 -19.52 -16.23
N GLY A 59 -0.78 -20.05 -15.31
CA GLY A 59 -0.70 -21.44 -14.90
C GLY A 59 -1.92 -21.91 -14.12
N SER A 60 -1.88 -23.14 -13.62
CA SER A 60 -2.90 -23.68 -12.73
C SER A 60 -2.73 -23.14 -11.31
N TYR A 61 -3.78 -23.22 -10.50
CA TYR A 61 -3.73 -22.76 -9.10
C TYR A 61 -2.63 -23.45 -8.28
N GLY A 62 -2.36 -24.74 -8.53
CA GLY A 62 -1.30 -25.49 -7.83
C GLY A 62 0.12 -25.01 -8.13
N GLN A 63 0.32 -24.19 -9.17
CA GLN A 63 1.60 -23.54 -9.48
C GLN A 63 1.78 -22.22 -8.72
N LEU A 64 0.75 -21.73 -8.03
CA LEU A 64 0.83 -20.52 -7.20
C LEU A 64 1.38 -20.87 -5.81
N ASN A 65 2.21 -19.98 -5.26
CA ASN A 65 2.82 -20.19 -3.96
C ASN A 65 1.88 -19.76 -2.82
N ASN A 66 1.38 -20.72 -2.04
CA ASN A 66 0.53 -20.48 -0.88
C ASN A 66 1.31 -20.25 0.43
N LYS A 67 2.62 -20.03 0.35
CA LYS A 67 3.49 -19.65 1.49
C LYS A 67 3.98 -18.21 1.37
N GLU A 68 4.05 -17.67 0.16
CA GLU A 68 4.44 -16.28 -0.11
C GLU A 68 3.24 -15.32 0.04
N HIS A 69 2.83 -15.11 1.29
CA HIS A 69 1.73 -14.18 1.60
C HIS A 69 2.17 -12.72 1.55
N VAL A 70 1.21 -11.86 1.25
CA VAL A 70 1.35 -10.40 1.29
C VAL A 70 0.35 -9.80 2.27
N VAL A 71 0.63 -8.58 2.74
CA VAL A 71 -0.29 -7.75 3.52
C VAL A 71 -0.37 -6.36 2.90
N ALA A 72 -1.48 -5.67 3.13
CA ALA A 72 -1.64 -4.30 2.68
C ALA A 72 -0.79 -3.34 3.53
N LEU A 73 -0.23 -2.31 2.89
CA LEU A 73 0.46 -1.19 3.52
C LEU A 73 -0.10 0.11 2.95
N ILE A 74 -0.52 1.02 3.82
CA ILE A 74 -1.11 2.30 3.43
C ILE A 74 -0.10 3.43 3.60
N ASP A 75 0.09 4.24 2.57
CA ASP A 75 0.82 5.51 2.64
C ASP A 75 -0.12 6.61 3.17
N GLU A 76 0.13 7.02 4.42
CA GLU A 76 -0.64 8.06 5.11
C GLU A 76 -0.51 9.44 4.48
N GLN A 77 0.57 9.73 3.75
CA GLN A 77 0.76 11.02 3.08
C GLN A 77 -0.07 11.12 1.79
N MET A 78 -0.36 9.98 1.16
CA MET A 78 -1.21 9.89 -0.03
C MET A 78 -2.69 9.71 0.32
N CYS A 79 -2.99 9.24 1.54
CA CYS A 79 -4.35 8.97 1.97
C CYS A 79 -5.22 10.24 1.99
N ILE A 80 -6.41 10.15 1.40
CA ILE A 80 -7.43 11.22 1.41
C ILE A 80 -8.56 10.97 2.42
N ASN A 81 -8.35 10.07 3.38
CA ASN A 81 -9.25 9.85 4.54
C ASN A 81 -10.68 9.38 4.21
N CYS A 82 -10.91 8.83 3.01
CA CYS A 82 -12.28 8.46 2.57
C CYS A 82 -12.88 7.21 3.25
N GLY A 83 -12.08 6.39 3.93
CA GLY A 83 -12.54 5.19 4.62
C GLY A 83 -12.99 4.03 3.73
N LYS A 84 -12.91 4.11 2.39
CA LYS A 84 -13.32 3.02 1.49
C LYS A 84 -12.60 1.70 1.75
N CYS A 85 -11.30 1.74 2.03
CA CYS A 85 -10.54 0.55 2.41
C CYS A 85 -11.10 -0.09 3.69
N TYR A 86 -11.41 0.72 4.70
CA TYR A 86 -12.00 0.29 5.96
C TYR A 86 -13.37 -0.37 5.73
N MET A 87 -14.28 0.31 5.02
CA MET A 87 -15.61 -0.23 4.71
C MET A 87 -15.55 -1.56 3.97
N THR A 88 -14.72 -1.65 2.92
CA THR A 88 -14.57 -2.89 2.14
C THR A 88 -13.94 -4.02 2.96
N CYS A 89 -12.98 -3.72 3.84
CA CYS A 89 -12.41 -4.76 4.71
C CYS A 89 -13.41 -5.22 5.78
N ASN A 90 -14.30 -4.35 6.23
CA ASN A 90 -15.34 -4.71 7.20
C ASN A 90 -16.43 -5.57 6.58
N ASP A 91 -17.07 -5.10 5.51
CA ASP A 91 -18.30 -5.72 5.00
C ASP A 91 -18.02 -6.76 3.90
N SER A 92 -16.78 -6.85 3.42
CA SER A 92 -16.38 -7.79 2.36
C SER A 92 -15.03 -8.46 2.63
N GLY A 93 -14.51 -8.37 3.86
CA GLY A 93 -13.17 -8.85 4.20
C GLY A 93 -13.08 -9.42 5.61
N TYR A 94 -12.04 -8.99 6.33
CA TYR A 94 -11.57 -9.60 7.58
C TYR A 94 -11.50 -8.61 8.75
N GLN A 95 -12.15 -7.44 8.64
CA GLN A 95 -12.20 -6.41 9.68
C GLN A 95 -10.79 -6.03 10.20
N ALA A 96 -9.80 -6.03 9.28
CA ALA A 96 -8.36 -5.93 9.58
C ALA A 96 -7.81 -4.51 9.41
N ILE A 97 -8.68 -3.50 9.42
CA ILE A 97 -8.30 -2.09 9.27
C ILE A 97 -8.91 -1.32 10.43
N GLN A 98 -8.07 -0.61 11.19
CA GLN A 98 -8.53 0.38 12.16
C GLN A 98 -8.69 1.71 11.45
N PHE A 99 -9.75 2.44 11.77
CA PHE A 99 -10.01 3.77 11.20
C PHE A 99 -10.13 4.77 12.33
N ASP A 100 -9.16 5.68 12.43
CA ASP A 100 -9.06 6.61 13.55
C ASP A 100 -10.21 7.65 13.50
N PRO A 101 -10.98 7.82 14.60
CA PRO A 101 -12.19 8.64 14.58
C PRO A 101 -11.92 10.16 14.52
N GLN A 102 -10.69 10.61 14.75
CA GLN A 102 -10.34 12.03 14.79
C GLN A 102 -9.59 12.48 13.53
N THR A 103 -8.63 11.66 13.10
CA THR A 103 -7.77 11.90 11.94
C THR A 103 -8.30 11.24 10.67
N HIS A 104 -9.24 10.30 10.80
CA HIS A 104 -9.76 9.50 9.68
C HIS A 104 -8.65 8.79 8.90
N LEU A 105 -7.54 8.45 9.56
CA LEU A 105 -6.45 7.70 8.95
C LEU A 105 -6.66 6.19 9.18
N PRO A 106 -6.63 5.37 8.11
CA PRO A 106 -6.69 3.92 8.24
C PRO A 106 -5.32 3.33 8.61
N THR A 107 -5.31 2.30 9.46
CA THR A 107 -4.11 1.51 9.82
C THR A 107 -4.42 0.02 9.66
N ILE A 108 -3.56 -0.71 8.96
CA ILE A 108 -3.70 -2.16 8.76
C ILE A 108 -3.26 -2.91 10.03
N THR A 109 -4.00 -3.93 10.46
CA THR A 109 -3.65 -4.80 11.58
C THR A 109 -3.07 -6.14 11.10
N ASP A 110 -2.51 -6.93 12.03
CA ASP A 110 -1.89 -8.23 11.71
C ASP A 110 -2.87 -9.29 11.20
N ASN A 111 -4.18 -9.04 11.38
CA ASN A 111 -5.28 -9.86 10.86
C ASN A 111 -5.44 -9.75 9.34
N CYS A 112 -4.67 -8.87 8.67
CA CYS A 112 -4.69 -8.75 7.22
C CYS A 112 -4.30 -10.06 6.53
N THR A 113 -5.16 -10.56 5.65
CA THR A 113 -4.94 -11.80 4.89
C THR A 113 -4.33 -11.59 3.51
N GLY A 114 -4.17 -10.32 3.09
CA GLY A 114 -3.64 -10.00 1.76
C GLY A 114 -4.63 -10.15 0.62
N CYS A 115 -5.95 -10.16 0.87
CA CYS A 115 -6.99 -10.37 -0.16
C CYS A 115 -7.05 -9.29 -1.26
N ASN A 116 -6.30 -8.19 -1.11
CA ASN A 116 -6.16 -7.10 -2.09
C ASN A 116 -7.42 -6.23 -2.33
N LEU A 117 -8.56 -6.52 -1.70
CA LEU A 117 -9.80 -5.75 -1.92
C LEU A 117 -9.68 -4.27 -1.56
N CYS A 118 -9.00 -3.94 -0.46
CA CYS A 118 -8.83 -2.55 -0.01
C CYS A 118 -8.01 -1.71 -1.02
N LEU A 119 -7.00 -2.31 -1.65
CA LEU A 119 -6.21 -1.70 -2.70
C LEU A 119 -7.09 -1.43 -3.93
N SER A 120 -7.88 -2.42 -4.36
CA SER A 120 -8.74 -2.33 -5.55
C SER A 120 -9.81 -1.23 -5.47
N VAL A 121 -10.25 -0.85 -4.26
CA VAL A 121 -11.27 0.20 -4.07
C VAL A 121 -10.68 1.56 -3.70
N CYS A 122 -9.37 1.65 -3.48
CA CYS A 122 -8.74 2.90 -3.07
C CYS A 122 -8.77 3.90 -4.24
N PRO A 123 -9.31 5.12 -4.06
CA PRO A 123 -9.41 6.09 -5.15
C PRO A 123 -8.08 6.75 -5.51
N ILE A 124 -7.02 6.52 -4.72
CA ILE A 124 -5.69 7.09 -4.93
C ILE A 124 -4.74 5.98 -5.37
N ILE A 125 -4.28 6.06 -6.62
CA ILE A 125 -3.32 5.13 -7.22
C ILE A 125 -2.08 5.04 -6.31
N ASP A 126 -1.64 3.81 -6.04
CA ASP A 126 -0.47 3.47 -5.23
C ASP A 126 -0.48 3.96 -3.77
N CYS A 127 -1.59 4.51 -3.25
CA CYS A 127 -1.74 4.82 -1.84
C CYS A 127 -1.72 3.57 -0.96
N ILE A 128 -2.21 2.43 -1.48
CA ILE A 128 -2.11 1.12 -0.83
C ILE A 128 -1.23 0.22 -1.70
N LYS A 129 -0.27 -0.46 -1.07
CA LYS A 129 0.61 -1.43 -1.73
C LYS A 129 0.51 -2.78 -1.02
N MET A 130 0.72 -3.85 -1.78
CA MET A 130 0.88 -5.19 -1.21
C MET A 130 2.37 -5.44 -0.97
N VAL A 131 2.73 -5.74 0.27
CA VAL A 131 4.11 -6.02 0.68
C VAL A 131 4.21 -7.42 1.25
N THR A 132 5.37 -8.07 1.13
CA THR A 132 5.60 -9.41 1.68
C THR A 132 5.28 -9.44 3.17
N ARG A 133 4.49 -10.43 3.60
CA ARG A 133 4.19 -10.64 5.01
C ARG A 133 5.46 -11.08 5.73
N THR A 134 5.81 -10.39 6.81
CA THR A 134 7.01 -10.69 7.61
C THR A 134 6.77 -11.74 8.69
N THR A 135 5.51 -12.00 9.03
CA THR A 135 5.09 -13.01 10.02
C THR A 135 4.52 -14.25 9.32
N PRO A 136 4.59 -15.43 9.95
CA PRO A 136 3.90 -16.62 9.45
C PRO A 136 2.41 -16.34 9.20
N TYR A 137 1.86 -16.93 8.15
CA TYR A 137 0.43 -16.87 7.87
C TYR A 137 -0.25 -18.14 8.36
N GLU A 138 -1.26 -17.96 9.19
CA GLU A 138 -2.12 -19.04 9.68
C GLU A 138 -3.56 -18.76 9.20
N PRO A 139 -4.13 -19.62 8.33
CA PRO A 139 -5.50 -19.43 7.88
C PRO A 139 -6.49 -19.54 9.04
N ASN A 140 -7.33 -18.53 9.23
CA ASN A 140 -8.40 -18.59 10.21
C ASN A 140 -9.45 -19.63 9.78
N ARG A 141 -9.55 -20.72 10.54
CA ARG A 141 -10.49 -21.83 10.27
C ARG A 141 -11.85 -21.65 10.96
N GLY A 142 -12.00 -20.67 11.85
CA GLY A 142 -13.20 -20.45 12.67
C GLY A 142 -13.39 -21.50 13.78
N LEU A 143 -13.22 -22.78 13.47
CA LEU A 143 -13.28 -23.92 14.38
C LEU A 143 -11.99 -24.75 14.32
N PRO A 144 -11.66 -25.52 15.37
CA PRO A 144 -10.56 -26.48 15.33
C PRO A 144 -10.72 -27.51 14.20
N LEU A 145 -9.61 -27.92 13.57
CA LEU A 145 -9.63 -28.87 12.45
C LEU A 145 -10.04 -30.29 12.85
N ALA A 146 -9.83 -30.65 14.12
CA ALA A 146 -10.35 -31.85 14.73
C ALA A 146 -11.18 -31.44 15.95
N VAL A 147 -12.41 -31.93 16.00
CA VAL A 147 -13.25 -31.88 17.19
C VAL A 147 -13.25 -33.31 17.71
N ASP A 148 -12.68 -33.55 18.89
CA ASP A 148 -12.86 -34.85 19.54
C ASP A 148 -14.38 -35.04 19.71
N SER A 149 -14.92 -36.12 19.15
CA SER A 149 -16.34 -36.41 19.25
C SER A 149 -16.65 -36.68 20.72
N VAL A 150 -17.30 -35.73 21.39
CA VAL A 150 -17.83 -35.91 22.74
C VAL A 150 -19.06 -36.81 22.61
N TYR A 151 -18.83 -38.12 22.55
CA TYR A 151 -19.83 -39.18 22.74
C TYR A 151 -19.37 -40.11 23.85
#